data_AF-B4D9S1-F1
#
_entry.id   AF-B4D9S1-F1
#
_cell.length_a   1.000
_cell.length_b   1.000
_cell.length_c   1.000
_cell.angle_alpha   90.00
_cell.angle_beta   90.00
_cell.angle_gamma   90.00
#
_symmetry.space_group_name_H-M   'P 1'
#
loop_
_entity.id
_entity.type
_entity.pdbx_description
1 polymer ?
#
loop_
_entity_poly.entity_id
_entity_poly.type
_entity_poly.pdbx_seq_one_letter_code
_entity_poly.pdbx_strand_id
1 'polypeptide(L)' 'MSNREIVIDLLSKLPENASLEEIAREIEFLAGVQTARKQAHRREGIPAEDARKLIDTWAGR' A
#
# COMPACT_ATOMS: atom_id res chain seq x y z
N MET A 1 -2.98 13.03 -11.50
CA MET A 1 -3.71 11.82 -11.92
C MET A 1 -4.86 11.58 -10.95
N SER A 2 -6.00 11.17 -11.47
CA SER A 2 -7.12 10.65 -10.69
C SER A 2 -6.80 9.26 -10.13
N ASN A 3 -7.53 8.83 -9.09
CA ASN A 3 -7.39 7.47 -8.55
C ASN A 3 -7.58 6.40 -9.63
N ARG A 4 -8.49 6.64 -10.58
CA ARG A 4 -8.76 5.73 -11.70
C ARG A 4 -7.54 5.57 -12.61
N GLU A 5 -6.88 6.67 -12.96
CA GLU A 5 -5.67 6.65 -13.80
C GLU A 5 -4.53 5.90 -13.12
N ILE A 6 -4.37 6.06 -11.81
CA ILE A 6 -3.33 5.34 -11.05
C ILE A 6 -3.60 3.83 -11.03
N VAL A 7 -4.87 3.41 -10.86
CA VAL A 7 -5.21 1.98 -10.93
C VAL A 7 -4.97 1.41 -12.32
N ILE A 8 -5.32 2.15 -13.38
CA ILE A 8 -5.05 1.72 -14.76
C ILE A 8 -3.54 1.56 -15.00
N ASP A 9 -2.73 2.50 -14.51
CA ASP A 9 -1.26 2.43 -14.59
C ASP A 9 -0.66 1.29 -13.74
N LEU A 10 -1.29 0.93 -12.61
CA LEU A 10 -0.91 -0.27 -11.86
C LEU A 10 -1.19 -1.53 -12.69
N LEU A 11 -2.40 -1.66 -13.23
CA LEU A 11 -2.81 -2.83 -13.99
C LEU A 11 -1.95 -3.05 -15.25
N SER A 12 -1.48 -1.98 -15.91
CA SER A 12 -0.60 -2.09 -17.08
C SER A 12 0.81 -2.62 -16.77
N LYS A 13 1.20 -2.66 -15.48
CA LYS A 13 2.50 -3.13 -15.01
C LYS A 13 2.46 -4.53 -14.39
N LEU A 14 1.27 -5.07 -14.15
CA LEU A 14 1.12 -6.42 -13.62
C LEU A 14 1.38 -7.47 -14.71
N PRO A 15 1.88 -8.66 -14.33
CA PRO A 15 1.96 -9.79 -15.25
C PRO A 15 0.60 -10.10 -15.89
N GLU A 16 0.58 -10.47 -17.17
CA GLU A 16 -0.67 -10.82 -17.87
C GLU A 16 -1.41 -12.00 -17.22
N ASN A 17 -0.68 -12.88 -16.54
CA ASN A 17 -1.21 -14.04 -15.84
C ASN A 17 -1.51 -13.79 -14.35
N ALA A 18 -1.47 -12.53 -13.89
CA ALA A 18 -1.83 -12.19 -12.52
C ALA A 18 -3.27 -12.60 -12.23
N SER A 19 -3.47 -13.34 -11.14
CA SER A 19 -4.79 -13.73 -10.67
C SER A 19 -5.57 -12.52 -10.16
N LEU A 20 -6.89 -12.63 -10.11
CA LEU A 20 -7.74 -11.58 -9.55
C LEU A 20 -7.41 -11.27 -8.08
N GLU A 21 -6.98 -12.28 -7.32
CA GLU A 21 -6.57 -12.11 -5.92
C GLU A 21 -5.30 -11.26 -5.81
N GLU A 22 -4.30 -11.50 -6.66
CA GLU A 22 -3.08 -10.70 -6.71
C GLU A 22 -3.39 -9.27 -7.13
N ILE A 23 -4.24 -9.08 -8.13
CA ILE A 23 -4.68 -7.74 -8.57
C ILE A 23 -5.36 -6.98 -7.42
N ALA A 24 -6.27 -7.63 -6.70
CA ALA A 24 -6.95 -7.02 -5.55
C ALA A 24 -5.95 -6.61 -4.46
N ARG A 25 -5.00 -7.49 -4.13
CA ARG A 25 -3.95 -7.24 -3.14
C ARG A 25 -3.08 -6.04 -3.51
N GLU A 26 -2.70 -5.91 -4.78
CA GLU A 26 -1.88 -4.78 -5.26
C GLU A 26 -2.66 -3.45 -5.20
N ILE A 27 -3.96 -3.47 -5.52
CA ILE A 27 -4.82 -2.28 -5.38
C ILE A 27 -4.95 -1.87 -3.91
N GLU A 28 -5.15 -2.82 -2.99
CA GLU A 28 -5.19 -2.56 -1.55
C GLU A 28 -3.87 -2.00 -1.03
N PHE A 29 -2.74 -2.57 -1.47
CA PHE A 29 -1.42 -2.08 -1.12
C PHE A 29 -1.22 -0.63 -1.57
N LEU A 30 -1.56 -0.31 -2.82
CA LEU A 30 -1.49 1.05 -3.35
C LEU A 30 -2.36 2.03 -2.55
N ALA A 31 -3.58 1.63 -2.18
CA ALA A 31 -4.47 2.44 -1.35
C ALA A 31 -3.87 2.71 0.06
N GLY A 32 -3.21 1.69 0.64
CA GLY A 32 -2.46 1.80 1.88
C GLY A 32 -1.33 2.82 1.77
N VAL A 33 -0.50 2.74 0.72
CA VAL A 33 0.59 3.70 0.47
C VAL A 33 0.08 5.13 0.34
N GLN A 34 -1.04 5.34 -0.36
CA GLN A 34 -1.64 6.68 -0.50
C GLN A 34 -2.13 7.22 0.84
N THR A 35 -2.70 6.36 1.69
CA THR A 35 -3.11 6.73 3.04
C THR A 35 -1.89 7.11 3.89
N ALA A 36 -0.84 6.28 3.88
CA ALA A 36 0.39 6.53 4.62
C ALA A 36 1.05 7.87 4.20
N ARG A 37 1.06 8.19 2.90
CA ARG A 37 1.57 9.47 2.39
C ARG A 37 0.77 10.67 2.92
N LYS A 38 -0.55 10.56 2.99
CA LYS A 38 -1.41 11.62 3.56
C LYS A 38 -1.14 11.82 5.05
N GLN A 39 -1.03 10.73 5.82
CA GLN A 39 -0.68 10.77 7.24
C GLN A 39 0.70 11.41 7.46
N ALA A 40 1.69 11.03 6.67
CA ALA A 40 3.04 11.59 6.72
C ALA A 40 3.03 13.11 6.48
N HIS A 41 2.27 13.58 5.48
CA HIS A 41 2.12 15.01 5.20
C HIS A 41 1.50 15.78 6.38
N ARG A 42 0.63 15.13 7.16
CA ARG A 42 0.01 15.68 8.37
C ARG A 42 0.85 15.50 9.64
N ARG A 43 2.05 14.91 9.54
CA ARG A 43 2.90 14.55 10.68
C ARG A 43 2.22 13.58 11.66
N GLU A 44 1.30 12.75 11.18
CA GLU A 44 0.61 11.70 11.94
C GLU A 44 1.45 10.40 12.06
N GLY A 45 2.77 10.51 11.94
CA GLY A 45 3.70 9.39 12.07
C GLY A 45 3.97 9.04 13.53
N ILE A 46 4.50 7.84 13.76
CA ILE A 46 5.00 7.41 15.06
C ILE A 46 6.54 7.40 15.08
N PRO A 47 7.19 7.50 16.25
CA PRO A 47 8.63 7.31 16.38
C PRO A 47 9.09 5.96 15.84
N ALA A 48 10.32 5.90 15.31
CA ALA A 48 10.87 4.69 14.69
C ALA A 48 10.99 3.53 15.68
N GLU A 49 11.25 3.84 16.94
CA GLU A 49 11.33 2.90 18.06
C GLU A 49 9.98 2.22 18.32
N ASP A 50 8.89 2.97 18.20
CA ASP A 50 7.54 2.44 18.37
C ASP A 50 7.10 1.65 17.13
N ALA A 51 7.45 2.12 15.93
CA ALA A 51 7.23 1.35 14.71
C ALA A 51 7.93 -0.01 14.72
N ARG A 52 9.15 -0.09 15.27
CA ARG A 52 9.91 -1.34 15.35
C ARG A 52 9.23 -2.40 16.23
N LYS A 53 8.48 -1.98 17.26
CA LYS A 53 7.70 -2.89 18.11
C LYS A 53 6.49 -3.49 17.38
N LEU A 54 6.05 -2.87 16.29
CA LEU A 54 4.92 -3.36 15.47
C LEU A 54 5.35 -4.41 14.44
N ILE A 55 6.65 -4.58 14.18
CA ILE A 55 7.15 -5.53 13.16
C ILE A 55 6.63 -6.94 13.41
N ASP A 56 6.62 -7.40 14.66
CA ASP A 56 6.13 -8.73 15.02
C ASP A 56 4.64 -8.91 14.69
N THR A 57 3.85 -7.84 14.76
CA THR A 57 2.42 -7.85 14.40
C THR A 57 2.18 -7.89 12.89
N TRP A 58 3.16 -7.47 12.09
CA TRP A 58 3.10 -7.49 10.63
C TRP A 58 3.70 -8.76 10.04
N ALA A 59 4.77 -9.28 10.67
CA ALA A 59 5.44 -10.51 10.30
C ALA A 59 4.70 -11.77 10.77
N GLY A 60 3.77 -11.63 11.73
CA GLY A 60 2.89 -12.70 12.18
C GLY A 60 1.80 -13.02 11.17
N ARG A 61 2.08 -13.97 10.28
CA ARG A 61 1.08 -14.79 9.58
C ARG A 61 1.35 -16.26 9.87
#